data_AF-A0A944LG68-F1
#
_entry.id   AF-A0A944LG68-F1
#
_cell.length_a   1.000
_cell.length_b   1.000
_cell.length_c   1.000
_cell.angle_alpha   90.00
_cell.angle_beta   90.00
_cell.angle_gamma   90.00
#
_symmetry.space_group_name_H-M   'P 1'
#
loop_
_entity.id
_entity.type
_entity.pdbx_description
1 polymer ?
#
loop_
_entity_poly.entity_id
_entity_poly.type
_entity_poly.pdbx_seq_one_letter_code
_entity_poly.pdbx_strand_id
1 'polypeptide(L)'
;MQVSIQQASEVISAAEAKARELGVPVIITVLDSGCHIKALHRMDGAPLGSIDISMGKARTAALFSCNSEDVWEFCKPGAPAPGLENSNGGLTPFAGGISLKAPDGSLIGAVGVSGGAVYQDKEIAQAGASAL
;
A
#
# COMPACT_ATOMS: atom_id res chain seq x y z
N MET A 1 -9.05 -7.87 -14.83
CA MET A 1 -8.05 -6.90 -15.34
C MET A 1 -6.96 -6.80 -14.28
N GLN A 2 -5.70 -6.56 -14.66
CA GLN A 2 -4.56 -6.48 -13.73
C GLN A 2 -3.82 -5.18 -13.98
N VAL A 3 -3.25 -4.59 -12.93
CA VAL A 3 -2.31 -3.46 -13.07
C VAL A 3 -1.14 -3.88 -13.96
N SER A 4 -0.89 -3.11 -15.01
CA SER A 4 0.27 -3.32 -15.88
C SER A 4 1.57 -2.83 -15.22
N ILE A 5 2.72 -3.26 -15.72
CA ILE A 5 4.01 -2.74 -15.24
C ILE A 5 4.19 -1.24 -15.52
N GLN A 6 3.59 -0.75 -16.61
CA GLN A 6 3.58 0.67 -16.97
C GLN A 6 2.83 1.48 -15.90
N GLN A 7 1.60 1.07 -15.59
CA GLN A 7 0.79 1.69 -14.53
C GLN A 7 1.46 1.59 -13.15
N ALA A 8 2.08 0.44 -12.81
CA ALA A 8 2.81 0.30 -11.57
C ALA A 8 3.99 1.29 -11.48
N SER A 9 4.66 1.56 -12.60
CA SER A 9 5.77 2.53 -12.68
C SER A 9 5.27 3.97 -12.55
N GLU A 10 4.09 4.29 -13.08
CA GLU A 10 3.43 5.59 -12.92
C GLU A 10 3.04 5.84 -11.45
N VAL A 11 2.42 4.85 -10.81
CA VAL A 11 2.11 4.87 -9.36
C VAL A 11 3.37 5.11 -8.53
N ILE A 12 4.44 4.38 -8.81
CA ILE A 12 5.72 4.54 -8.09
C ILE A 12 6.29 5.94 -8.31
N SER A 13 6.30 6.43 -9.54
CA SER A 13 6.87 7.76 -9.86
C SER A 13 6.13 8.89 -9.14
N ALA A 14 4.79 8.82 -9.10
CA ALA A 14 3.98 9.82 -8.40
C ALA A 14 4.16 9.74 -6.86
N ALA A 15 4.22 8.53 -6.31
CA ALA A 15 4.51 8.33 -4.88
C ALA A 15 5.92 8.82 -4.52
N GLU A 16 6.94 8.49 -5.31
CA GLU A 16 8.31 8.93 -5.08
C GLU A 16 8.43 10.47 -5.12
N ALA A 17 7.77 11.12 -6.09
CA ALA A 17 7.71 12.57 -6.16
C ALA A 17 7.13 13.18 -4.87
N LYS A 18 6.01 12.65 -4.38
CA LYS A 18 5.41 13.09 -3.10
C LYS A 18 6.34 12.82 -1.90
N ALA A 19 7.02 11.67 -1.87
CA ALA A 19 7.97 11.35 -0.81
C ALA A 19 9.15 12.32 -0.77
N ARG A 20 9.66 12.73 -1.95
CA ARG A 20 10.70 13.75 -2.10
C ARG A 20 10.22 15.12 -1.63
N GLU A 21 8.99 15.52 -1.96
CA GLU A 21 8.37 16.76 -1.46
C GLU A 21 8.31 16.79 0.07
N LEU A 22 7.95 15.66 0.69
CA LEU A 22 7.83 15.53 2.14
C LEU A 22 9.19 15.31 2.84
N GLY A 23 10.28 15.18 2.08
CA GLY A 23 11.63 14.96 2.62
C GLY A 23 11.78 13.64 3.37
N VAL A 24 11.00 12.61 3.01
CA VAL A 24 10.99 11.32 3.72
C VAL A 24 11.26 10.17 2.77
N PRO A 25 12.36 9.41 2.95
CA PRO A 25 12.63 8.25 2.11
C PRO A 25 11.72 7.08 2.51
N VAL A 26 11.07 6.47 1.52
CA VAL A 26 10.10 5.40 1.72
C VAL A 26 10.34 4.21 0.80
N ILE A 27 9.61 3.13 1.07
CA ILE A 27 9.46 1.97 0.19
C ILE A 27 8.04 1.96 -0.33
N ILE A 28 7.92 1.78 -1.64
CA ILE A 28 6.66 1.75 -2.38
C ILE A 28 6.54 0.37 -3.02
N THR A 29 5.52 -0.37 -2.64
CA THR A 29 5.20 -1.69 -3.20
C THR A 29 3.90 -1.60 -3.98
N VAL A 30 3.89 -2.12 -5.22
CA VAL A 30 2.66 -2.32 -6.01
C VAL A 30 2.42 -3.81 -6.18
N LEU A 31 1.23 -4.27 -5.78
CA LEU A 31 0.74 -5.62 -6.02
C LEU A 31 -0.31 -5.62 -7.12
N ASP A 32 -0.43 -6.72 -7.86
CA ASP A 32 -1.57 -6.99 -8.72
C ASP A 32 -2.77 -7.53 -7.91
N SER A 33 -3.94 -7.72 -8.55
CA SER A 33 -5.15 -8.15 -7.85
C SER A 33 -5.09 -9.62 -7.38
N GLY A 34 -4.08 -10.37 -7.81
CA GLY A 34 -3.74 -11.68 -7.24
C GLY A 34 -2.86 -11.59 -5.98
N CYS A 35 -2.58 -10.36 -5.51
CA CYS A 35 -1.67 -10.09 -4.39
C CYS A 35 -0.21 -10.51 -4.67
N HIS A 36 0.20 -10.52 -5.93
CA HIS A 36 1.60 -10.75 -6.31
C HIS A 36 2.30 -9.43 -6.62
N ILE A 37 3.59 -9.35 -6.28
CA ILE A 37 4.39 -8.15 -6.51
C ILE A 37 4.45 -7.86 -8.01
N LYS A 38 4.01 -6.65 -8.39
CA LYS A 38 4.24 -6.09 -9.73
C LYS A 38 5.52 -5.29 -9.77
N ALA A 39 5.75 -4.47 -8.75
CA ALA A 39 6.93 -3.63 -8.61
C ALA A 39 7.20 -3.29 -7.14
N LEU A 40 8.47 -3.07 -6.81
CA LEU A 40 8.91 -2.57 -5.51
C LEU A 40 10.02 -1.55 -5.74
N HIS A 41 9.89 -0.37 -5.14
CA HIS A 41 10.86 0.71 -5.21
C HIS A 41 11.27 1.10 -3.79
N ARG A 42 12.56 1.00 -3.49
CA ARG A 42 13.14 1.43 -2.22
C ARG A 42 13.98 2.67 -2.47
N MET A 43 13.55 3.80 -1.92
CA MET A 43 14.36 5.02 -1.95
C MET A 43 15.61 4.86 -1.11
N ASP A 44 16.68 5.54 -1.51
CA ASP A 44 17.89 5.61 -0.71
C ASP A 44 17.61 6.21 0.67
N GLY A 45 18.16 5.59 1.71
CA GLY A 45 17.94 5.99 3.10
C GLY A 45 16.62 5.52 3.72
N ALA A 46 15.76 4.82 2.99
CA ALA A 46 14.52 4.28 3.55
C ALA A 46 14.81 3.19 4.61
N PRO A 47 14.04 3.12 5.72
CA PRO A 47 14.25 2.12 6.77
C PRO A 47 14.10 0.68 6.22
N LEU A 48 15.04 -0.22 6.55
CA LEU A 48 15.02 -1.60 6.04
C LEU A 48 13.76 -2.37 6.47
N GLY A 49 13.25 -2.12 7.68
CA GLY A 49 12.01 -2.72 8.18
C GLY A 49 10.78 -2.35 7.36
N SER A 50 10.82 -1.23 6.63
CA SER A 50 9.71 -0.78 5.80
C SER A 50 9.50 -1.60 4.52
N ILE A 51 10.44 -2.49 4.17
CA ILE A 51 10.28 -3.42 3.04
C ILE A 51 9.05 -4.28 3.28
N ASP A 52 9.05 -5.00 4.41
CA ASP A 52 7.95 -5.90 4.76
C ASP A 52 6.65 -5.14 5.07
N ILE A 53 6.76 -4.00 5.77
CA ILE A 53 5.60 -3.19 6.13
C ILE A 53 4.89 -2.66 4.88
N SER A 54 5.62 -2.16 3.86
CA SER A 54 5.01 -1.66 2.63
C SER A 54 4.31 -2.78 1.84
N MET A 55 4.91 -3.98 1.80
CA MET A 55 4.28 -5.17 1.21
C MET A 55 3.02 -5.58 1.98
N GLY A 56 3.07 -5.59 3.31
CA GLY A 56 1.93 -5.93 4.17
C GLY A 56 0.77 -4.94 4.04
N LYS A 57 1.05 -3.64 3.90
CA LYS A 57 0.03 -2.62 3.63
C LYS A 57 -0.64 -2.81 2.27
N ALA A 58 0.16 -3.04 1.22
CA ALA A 58 -0.37 -3.33 -0.12
C ALA A 58 -1.21 -4.62 -0.12
N ARG A 59 -0.73 -5.68 0.55
CA ARG A 59 -1.43 -6.95 0.70
C ARG A 59 -2.78 -6.77 1.41
N THR A 60 -2.79 -5.99 2.49
CA THR A 60 -4.01 -5.67 3.24
C THR A 60 -5.02 -4.96 2.35
N ALA A 61 -4.58 -3.94 1.62
CA ALA A 61 -5.46 -3.21 0.70
C ALA A 61 -5.99 -4.11 -0.43
N ALA A 62 -5.14 -4.92 -1.06
CA ALA A 62 -5.53 -5.80 -2.15
C ALA A 62 -6.54 -6.88 -1.71
N LEU A 63 -6.28 -7.57 -0.60
CA LEU A 63 -7.13 -8.67 -0.13
C LEU A 63 -8.53 -8.23 0.30
N PHE A 64 -8.66 -7.01 0.83
CA PHE A 64 -9.93 -6.48 1.33
C PHE A 64 -10.56 -5.41 0.43
N SER A 65 -9.91 -5.05 -0.68
CA SER A 65 -10.39 -4.05 -1.65
C SER A 65 -10.77 -2.69 -1.03
N CYS A 66 -10.11 -2.32 0.07
CA CYS A 66 -10.23 -1.06 0.80
C CYS A 66 -8.85 -0.48 1.13
N ASN A 67 -8.78 0.62 1.89
CA ASN A 67 -7.51 1.10 2.40
C ASN A 67 -7.08 0.26 3.60
N SER A 68 -5.78 0.07 3.78
CA SER A 68 -5.27 -0.78 4.86
C SER A 68 -5.70 -0.32 6.26
N GLU A 69 -5.88 0.99 6.47
CA GLU A 69 -6.37 1.54 7.74
C GLU A 69 -7.82 1.15 8.06
N ASP A 70 -8.67 0.96 7.04
CA ASP A 70 -10.08 0.61 7.24
C ASP A 70 -10.23 -0.79 7.85
N VAL A 71 -9.25 -1.67 7.61
CA VAL A 71 -9.22 -3.03 8.14
C VAL A 71 -9.01 -3.05 9.65
N TRP A 72 -8.43 -1.99 10.25
CA TRP A 72 -8.22 -1.91 11.69
C TRP A 72 -9.50 -1.99 12.51
N GLU A 73 -10.60 -1.46 11.98
CA GLU A 73 -11.91 -1.47 12.64
C GLU A 73 -12.45 -2.89 12.87
N PHE A 74 -11.91 -3.89 12.17
CA PHE A 74 -12.23 -5.30 12.34
C PHE A 74 -11.22 -6.05 13.21
N CYS A 75 -9.96 -5.61 13.24
CA CYS A 75 -8.82 -6.32 13.85
C CYS A 75 -8.60 -5.98 15.32
N LYS A 76 -8.92 -4.75 15.74
CA LYS A 76 -8.55 -4.24 17.06
C LYS A 76 -9.21 -5.02 18.21
N PRO A 77 -8.64 -5.01 19.42
CA PRO A 77 -9.25 -5.66 20.57
C PRO A 77 -10.72 -5.23 20.77
N GLY A 78 -11.62 -6.22 20.86
CA GLY A 78 -13.06 -5.99 20.99
C GLY A 78 -13.82 -5.72 19.67
N ALA A 79 -13.13 -5.69 18.53
CA ALA A 79 -13.76 -5.62 17.21
C ALA A 79 -14.33 -6.98 16.76
N PRO A 80 -15.06 -7.06 15.63
CA PRO A 80 -15.66 -8.30 15.15
C PRO A 80 -14.69 -9.45 14.84
N ALA A 81 -13.43 -9.17 14.49
CA ALA A 81 -12.43 -10.18 14.15
C ALA A 81 -11.05 -9.89 14.79
N PRO A 82 -10.94 -9.95 16.13
CA PRO A 82 -9.69 -9.64 16.80
C PRO A 82 -8.55 -10.57 16.36
N GLY A 83 -7.41 -10.01 16.00
CA GLY A 83 -6.26 -10.78 15.54
C GLY A 83 -6.28 -11.17 14.05
N LEU A 84 -7.22 -10.63 13.27
CA LEU A 84 -7.28 -10.82 11.81
C LEU A 84 -5.95 -10.47 11.12
N GLU A 85 -5.16 -9.55 11.68
CA GLU A 85 -3.84 -9.19 11.19
C GLU A 85 -2.83 -10.35 11.15
N ASN A 86 -3.08 -11.43 11.89
CA ASN A 86 -2.25 -12.64 11.87
C ASN A 86 -2.58 -13.59 10.69
N SER A 87 -3.63 -13.30 9.93
CA SER A 87 -4.03 -14.08 8.75
C SER A 87 -3.17 -13.74 7.52
N ASN A 88 -3.32 -14.52 6.44
CA ASN A 88 -2.76 -14.20 5.11
C ASN A 88 -1.25 -13.92 5.08
N GLY A 89 -0.48 -14.55 5.97
CA GLY A 89 0.97 -14.32 6.09
C GLY A 89 1.34 -12.97 6.71
N GLY A 90 0.42 -12.35 7.45
CA GLY A 90 0.59 -11.05 8.10
C GLY A 90 -0.05 -9.92 7.30
N LEU A 91 -1.00 -9.23 7.93
CA LEU A 91 -1.57 -7.97 7.44
C LEU A 91 -0.98 -6.80 8.22
N THR A 92 -1.09 -5.63 7.63
CA THR A 92 -0.61 -4.37 8.21
C THR A 92 -1.76 -3.37 8.19
N PRO A 93 -2.72 -3.49 9.13
CA PRO A 93 -3.98 -2.74 9.10
C PRO A 93 -3.82 -1.32 9.68
N PHE A 94 -2.95 -0.52 9.07
CA PHE A 94 -2.83 0.92 9.34
C PHE A 94 -2.43 1.67 8.08
N ALA A 95 -2.55 3.01 8.09
CA ALA A 95 -2.54 3.81 6.86
C ALA A 95 -1.25 3.69 6.03
N GLY A 96 -1.43 3.77 4.70
CA GLY A 96 -0.36 3.69 3.70
C GLY A 96 -0.56 2.56 2.67
N GLY A 97 -1.60 1.74 2.79
CA GLY A 97 -2.04 0.80 1.76
C GLY A 97 -3.33 1.28 1.10
N ILE A 98 -3.39 1.31 -0.23
CA ILE A 98 -4.54 1.79 -1.02
C ILE A 98 -4.82 0.83 -2.16
N SER A 99 -6.10 0.51 -2.34
CA SER A 99 -6.58 -0.30 -3.47
C SER A 99 -6.52 0.49 -4.77
N LEU A 100 -5.98 -0.11 -5.83
CA LEU A 100 -5.99 0.43 -7.18
C LEU A 100 -7.19 -0.16 -7.93
N LYS A 101 -8.06 0.71 -8.45
CA LYS A 101 -9.31 0.32 -9.12
C LYS A 101 -9.33 0.86 -10.55
N ALA A 102 -9.86 0.06 -11.48
CA ALA A 102 -10.16 0.52 -12.83
C ALA A 102 -11.38 1.46 -12.84
N PRO A 103 -11.65 2.17 -13.96
CA PRO A 103 -12.81 3.08 -14.07
C PRO A 103 -14.17 2.42 -13.83
N ASP A 104 -14.27 1.11 -14.05
CA ASP A 104 -15.47 0.30 -13.76
C ASP A 104 -15.59 -0.11 -12.27
N GLY A 105 -14.66 0.34 -11.43
CA GLY A 105 -14.58 0.03 -10.00
C GLY A 105 -13.93 -1.31 -9.68
N SER A 106 -13.54 -2.11 -10.67
CA SER A 106 -12.89 -3.40 -10.43
C SER A 106 -11.50 -3.24 -9.82
N LEU A 107 -11.15 -4.09 -8.85
CA LEU A 107 -9.81 -4.10 -8.27
C LEU A 107 -8.79 -4.60 -9.30
N ILE A 108 -7.78 -3.79 -9.59
CA ILE A 108 -6.67 -4.13 -10.49
C ILE A 108 -5.34 -4.34 -9.76
N GLY A 109 -5.25 -3.94 -8.49
CA GLY A 109 -4.08 -4.10 -7.66
C GLY A 109 -4.15 -3.29 -6.38
N ALA A 110 -3.01 -3.08 -5.72
CA ALA A 110 -2.89 -2.17 -4.59
C ALA A 110 -1.48 -1.57 -4.52
N VAL A 111 -1.38 -0.39 -3.92
CA VAL A 111 -0.10 0.23 -3.54
C VAL A 111 0.04 0.23 -2.02
N GLY A 112 1.26 0.03 -1.52
CA GLY A 112 1.60 0.13 -0.12
C GLY A 112 2.89 0.94 0.07
N VAL A 113 2.87 1.87 1.01
CA VAL A 113 4.00 2.76 1.31
C VAL A 113 4.39 2.66 2.77
N SER A 114 5.69 2.56 3.04
CA SER A 114 6.22 2.67 4.39
C SER A 114 7.60 3.34 4.43
N GLY A 115 7.81 4.19 5.42
CA GLY A 115 9.12 4.73 5.78
C GLY A 115 9.03 6.00 6.61
N GLY A 116 7.93 6.75 6.47
CA GLY A 116 7.67 7.96 7.24
C GLY A 116 6.75 7.74 8.44
N ALA A 117 6.24 8.85 8.97
CA ALA A 117 5.10 8.81 9.87
C ALA A 117 3.86 8.27 9.13
N VAL A 118 2.92 7.65 9.87
CA VAL A 118 1.74 6.99 9.29
C VAL A 118 0.93 7.90 8.36
N TYR A 119 0.80 9.18 8.69
CA TYR A 119 0.10 10.15 7.84
C TYR A 119 0.87 10.49 6.55
N GLN A 120 2.21 10.49 6.58
CA GLN A 120 3.05 10.72 5.40
C GLN A 120 2.95 9.51 4.46
N ASP A 121 3.03 8.29 5.00
CA ASP A 121 2.84 7.05 4.23
C ASP A 121 1.47 7.06 3.51
N LYS A 122 0.42 7.55 4.19
CA LYS A 122 -0.92 7.71 3.61
C LYS A 122 -0.92 8.72 2.45
N GLU A 123 -0.38 9.92 2.67
CA GLU A 123 -0.33 10.97 1.64
C GLU A 123 0.45 10.51 0.40
N ILE A 124 1.59 9.83 0.61
CA ILE A 124 2.42 9.30 -0.47
C ILE A 124 1.70 8.19 -1.24
N ALA A 125 1.06 7.26 -0.53
CA ALA A 125 0.27 6.20 -1.18
C ALA A 125 -0.90 6.77 -1.99
N GLN A 126 -1.56 7.82 -1.48
CA GLN A 126 -2.65 8.52 -2.18
C GLN A 126 -2.15 9.18 -3.46
N ALA A 127 -1.02 9.88 -3.41
CA ALA A 127 -0.40 10.47 -4.58
C ALA A 127 -0.08 9.42 -5.66
N GLY A 128 0.45 8.27 -5.26
CA GLY A 128 0.68 7.14 -6.15
C GLY A 128 -0.62 6.59 -6.77
N ALA A 129 -1.64 6.33 -5.95
CA ALA A 129 -2.90 5.76 -6.41
C ALA A 129 -3.68 6.71 -7.34
N SER A 130 -3.62 8.02 -7.11
CA SER A 130 -4.28 9.04 -7.94
C SER A 130 -3.63 9.26 -9.31
N ALA A 131 -2.51 8.60 -9.61
CA ALA A 131 -1.89 8.63 -10.93
C ALA A 131 -2.58 7.69 -11.94
N LEU A 132 -3.53 6.85 -11.50
CA LEU A 132 -4.27 5.90 -12.33
C LEU A 132 -5.72 6.32 -12.60
#